data_AF-A0A9P8UBT8-F1
#
_entry.id   AF-A0A9P8UBT8-F1
#
_cell.length_a   1.000
_cell.length_b   1.000
_cell.length_c   1.000
_cell.angle_alpha   90.00
_cell.angle_beta   90.00
_cell.angle_gamma   90.00
#
_symmetry.space_group_name_H-M   'P 1'
#
loop_
_entity.id
_entity.type
_entity.pdbx_description
1 polymer ?
#
loop_
_entity_poly.entity_id
_entity_poly.type
_entity_poly.pdbx_seq_one_letter_code
_entity_poly.pdbx_strand_id
1 'polypeptide(L)'
;MKMSRWKPLEGKYPSETSGIDAFIITGSVCSVYDDFPWIRTLMQYIRYIYDTQPHIKFFGSCFGHQILAQSLLAEHGVRVEKSKYGWENGVHDVTHSAQFTAYFPLLREEAMRYQFVHQDEVVADYLPYGWLSIGYSDMCAIQGLFQPGRVLTYQGHPEFDRDILYYFMDMLDRSGAIDDVEYATSLKLIDQDTTSGLAAEVVLKFLEM
;
A
#
# COMPACT_ATOMS: atom_id res chain seq x y z
N MET A 1 -10.88 -12.40 14.65
CA MET A 1 -11.16 -11.45 13.56
C MET A 1 -12.14 -12.07 12.59
N LYS A 2 -13.21 -11.35 12.21
CA LYS A 2 -14.16 -11.78 11.17
C LYS A 2 -13.90 -10.95 9.93
N MET A 3 -13.76 -11.59 8.77
CA MET A 3 -13.54 -10.90 7.49
C MET A 3 -14.73 -11.13 6.55
N SER A 4 -15.10 -10.07 5.86
CA SER A 4 -16.08 -10.09 4.77
C SER A 4 -15.42 -9.52 3.52
N ARG A 5 -15.78 -10.05 2.34
CA ARG A 5 -15.19 -9.64 1.06
C ARG A 5 -16.24 -8.89 0.24
N TRP A 6 -15.82 -7.75 -0.30
CA TRP A 6 -16.59 -6.98 -1.26
C TRP A 6 -15.81 -6.83 -2.58
N LYS A 7 -16.54 -6.48 -3.65
CA LYS A 7 -15.98 -6.41 -5.01
C LYS A 7 -16.34 -5.07 -5.63
N PRO A 8 -15.52 -4.02 -5.40
CA PRO A 8 -15.72 -2.70 -6.00
C PRO A 8 -15.85 -2.73 -7.52
N LEU A 9 -15.11 -3.60 -8.22
CA LEU A 9 -15.22 -3.80 -9.68
C LEU A 9 -16.62 -4.21 -10.13
N GLU A 10 -17.38 -4.91 -9.28
CA GLU A 10 -18.77 -5.32 -9.53
C GLU A 10 -19.78 -4.32 -8.91
N GLY A 11 -19.32 -3.16 -8.42
CA GLY A 11 -20.14 -2.19 -7.70
C GLY A 11 -20.66 -2.68 -6.35
N LYS A 12 -20.06 -3.74 -5.79
CA LYS A 12 -20.49 -4.35 -4.53
C LYS A 12 -19.75 -3.74 -3.36
N TYR A 13 -20.49 -3.07 -2.49
CA TYR A 13 -20.03 -2.47 -1.24
C TYR A 13 -20.92 -2.94 -0.08
N PRO A 14 -20.47 -2.83 1.18
CA PRO A 14 -21.35 -3.05 2.32
C PRO A 14 -22.56 -2.12 2.26
N SER A 15 -23.76 -2.67 2.41
CA SER A 15 -25.00 -1.88 2.51
C SER A 15 -25.10 -1.10 3.82
N GLU A 16 -24.44 -1.60 4.87
CA GLU A 16 -24.32 -0.98 6.18
C GLU A 16 -22.87 -1.13 6.67
N THR A 17 -22.41 -0.16 7.44
CA THR A 17 -21.07 -0.15 8.03
C THR A 17 -21.08 -0.48 9.53
N SER A 18 -22.27 -0.70 10.10
CA SER A 18 -22.45 -1.11 11.50
C SER A 18 -21.67 -2.40 11.77
N GLY A 19 -20.72 -2.33 12.72
CA GLY A 19 -19.87 -3.47 13.07
C GLY A 19 -18.70 -3.72 12.12
N ILE A 20 -18.36 -2.78 11.25
CA ILE A 20 -17.09 -2.77 10.51
C ILE A 20 -16.10 -1.92 11.29
N ASP A 21 -15.01 -2.52 11.75
CA ASP A 21 -13.94 -1.79 12.45
C ASP A 21 -12.88 -1.24 11.49
N ALA A 22 -12.69 -1.90 10.34
CA ALA A 22 -11.70 -1.51 9.35
C ALA A 22 -12.04 -1.96 7.93
N PHE A 23 -11.62 -1.16 6.95
CA PHE A 23 -11.52 -1.56 5.55
C PHE A 23 -10.07 -1.90 5.18
N ILE A 24 -9.89 -3.05 4.54
CA ILE A 24 -8.61 -3.50 3.98
C ILE A 24 -8.71 -3.46 2.46
N ILE A 25 -7.85 -2.68 1.81
CA ILE A 25 -7.80 -2.50 0.36
C ILE A 25 -6.48 -3.10 -0.15
N THR A 26 -6.59 -4.12 -1.00
CA THR A 26 -5.44 -4.88 -1.51
C THR A 26 -4.90 -4.30 -2.83
N GLY A 27 -3.85 -4.92 -3.36
CA GLY A 27 -3.30 -4.63 -4.68
C GLY A 27 -4.29 -4.84 -5.84
N SER A 28 -3.94 -4.26 -6.99
CA SER A 28 -4.66 -4.34 -8.27
C SER A 28 -3.65 -4.26 -9.41
N VAL A 29 -3.99 -4.83 -10.57
CA VAL A 29 -3.23 -4.63 -11.82
C VAL A 29 -3.56 -3.31 -12.52
N CYS A 30 -4.63 -2.62 -12.09
CA CYS A 30 -5.01 -1.30 -12.62
C CYS A 30 -4.30 -0.19 -11.85
N SER A 31 -4.01 0.91 -12.53
CA SER A 31 -3.54 2.15 -11.92
C SER A 31 -4.72 2.94 -11.38
N VAL A 32 -4.52 3.71 -10.30
CA VAL A 32 -5.60 4.53 -9.69
C VAL A 32 -6.10 5.66 -10.59
N TYR A 33 -5.32 6.01 -11.62
CA TYR A 33 -5.66 7.03 -12.60
C TYR A 33 -6.24 6.45 -13.90
N ASP A 34 -6.42 5.13 -14.00
CA ASP A 34 -7.12 4.52 -15.13
C ASP A 34 -8.58 5.00 -15.19
N ASP A 35 -9.11 5.18 -16.40
CA ASP A 35 -10.49 5.63 -16.63
C ASP A 35 -11.52 4.49 -16.46
N PHE A 36 -11.49 3.83 -15.31
CA PHE A 36 -12.50 2.85 -14.94
C PHE A 36 -13.52 3.43 -13.96
N PRO A 37 -14.84 3.33 -14.23
CA PRO A 37 -15.87 3.87 -13.34
C PRO A 37 -15.78 3.37 -11.90
N TRP A 38 -15.42 2.10 -11.69
CA TRP A 38 -15.30 1.51 -10.36
C TRP A 38 -14.23 2.17 -9.50
N ILE A 39 -13.15 2.69 -10.11
CA ILE A 39 -12.08 3.39 -9.40
C ILE A 39 -12.62 4.69 -8.82
N ARG A 40 -13.33 5.49 -9.65
CA ARG A 40 -13.99 6.72 -9.20
C ARG A 40 -15.00 6.46 -8.10
N THR A 41 -15.82 5.41 -8.25
CA THR A 41 -16.79 5.02 -7.22
C THR A 41 -16.09 4.59 -5.93
N LEU A 42 -15.00 3.85 -6.01
CA LEU A 42 -14.21 3.45 -4.85
C LEU A 42 -13.61 4.66 -4.14
N MET A 43 -13.05 5.63 -4.86
CA MET A 43 -12.52 6.87 -4.27
C MET A 43 -13.60 7.65 -3.52
N GLN A 44 -14.77 7.79 -4.13
CA GLN A 44 -15.93 8.46 -3.50
C GLN A 44 -16.39 7.70 -2.25
N TYR A 45 -16.44 6.37 -2.31
CA TYR A 45 -16.82 5.54 -1.17
C TYR A 45 -15.80 5.66 -0.03
N ILE A 46 -14.50 5.58 -0.32
CA ILE A 46 -13.42 5.79 0.66
C ILE A 46 -13.60 7.13 1.35
N ARG A 47 -13.76 8.21 0.58
CA ARG A 47 -13.92 9.56 1.14
C ARG A 47 -15.18 9.67 1.99
N TYR A 48 -16.31 9.15 1.52
CA TYR A 48 -17.56 9.13 2.29
C TYR A 48 -17.41 8.42 3.65
N ILE A 49 -16.80 7.24 3.67
CA ILE A 49 -16.58 6.49 4.92
C ILE A 49 -15.59 7.24 5.81
N TYR A 50 -14.51 7.77 5.23
CA TYR A 50 -13.51 8.54 5.96
C TYR A 50 -14.13 9.78 6.64
N ASP A 51 -15.04 10.48 5.97
CA ASP A 51 -15.68 11.69 6.49
C ASP A 51 -16.80 11.39 7.49
N THR A 52 -17.56 10.31 7.28
CA THR A 52 -18.80 10.04 8.06
C THR A 52 -18.64 9.00 9.16
N GLN A 53 -17.62 8.16 9.13
CA GLN A 53 -17.44 7.04 10.06
C GLN A 53 -16.08 7.11 10.78
N PRO A 54 -15.87 8.06 11.73
CA PRO A 54 -14.58 8.36 12.36
C PRO A 54 -13.96 7.23 13.19
N HIS A 55 -14.70 6.14 13.43
CA HIS A 55 -14.19 4.95 14.11
C HIS A 55 -13.58 3.90 13.14
N ILE A 56 -13.97 3.92 11.85
CA ILE A 56 -13.55 2.91 10.87
C ILE A 56 -12.14 3.17 10.35
N LYS A 57 -11.22 2.24 10.56
CA LYS A 57 -9.83 2.35 10.09
C LYS A 57 -9.68 1.95 8.63
N PHE A 58 -8.62 2.42 7.98
CA PHE A 58 -8.23 1.98 6.65
C PHE A 58 -6.83 1.37 6.66
N PHE A 59 -6.70 0.18 6.08
CA PHE A 59 -5.43 -0.38 5.69
C PHE A 59 -5.37 -0.56 4.17
N GLY A 60 -4.25 -0.19 3.55
CA GLY A 60 -4.06 -0.32 2.10
C GLY A 60 -2.68 -0.86 1.74
N SER A 61 -2.63 -1.85 0.85
CA SER A 61 -1.39 -2.40 0.29
C SER A 61 -1.31 -2.15 -1.22
N CYS A 62 -0.17 -1.68 -1.73
CA CYS A 62 0.10 -1.37 -3.14
C CYS A 62 -0.97 -0.44 -3.78
N PHE A 63 -1.85 -0.94 -4.65
CA PHE A 63 -2.99 -0.17 -5.15
C PHE A 63 -3.84 0.42 -4.01
N GLY A 64 -4.00 -0.32 -2.91
CA GLY A 64 -4.68 0.17 -1.71
C GLY A 64 -4.00 1.39 -1.08
N HIS A 65 -2.67 1.43 -1.07
CA HIS A 65 -1.91 2.60 -0.64
C HIS A 65 -2.17 3.80 -1.56
N GLN A 66 -2.07 3.57 -2.85
CA GLN A 66 -2.24 4.58 -3.89
C GLN A 66 -3.67 5.16 -3.91
N ILE A 67 -4.70 4.30 -3.83
CA ILE A 67 -6.09 4.73 -3.90
C ILE A 67 -6.50 5.49 -2.64
N LEU A 68 -5.98 5.11 -1.47
CA LEU A 68 -6.20 5.86 -0.24
C LEU A 68 -5.53 7.23 -0.30
N ALA A 69 -4.28 7.31 -0.77
CA ALA A 69 -3.57 8.57 -0.98
C ALA A 69 -4.35 9.49 -1.94
N GLN A 70 -4.74 8.98 -3.11
CA GLN A 70 -5.47 9.73 -4.13
C GLN A 70 -6.86 10.17 -3.64
N SER A 71 -7.56 9.35 -2.84
CA SER A 71 -8.91 9.66 -2.36
C SER A 71 -8.91 10.71 -1.25
N LEU A 72 -7.92 10.65 -0.35
CA LEU A 72 -7.91 11.40 0.90
C LEU A 72 -7.00 12.63 0.86
N LEU A 73 -5.98 12.63 0.01
CA LEU A 73 -4.91 13.63 0.05
C LEU A 73 -4.73 14.41 -1.26
N ALA A 74 -5.51 14.12 -2.32
CA ALA A 74 -5.37 14.83 -3.59
C ALA A 74 -5.56 16.34 -3.50
N GLU A 75 -6.44 16.81 -2.61
CA GLU A 75 -6.64 18.25 -2.37
C GLU A 75 -5.45 18.92 -1.67
N HIS A 76 -4.53 18.14 -1.11
CA HIS A 76 -3.27 18.58 -0.52
C HIS A 76 -2.08 18.44 -1.47
N GLY A 77 -2.33 18.17 -2.76
CA GLY A 77 -1.28 18.04 -3.78
C GLY A 77 -0.62 16.66 -3.83
N VAL A 78 -1.11 15.69 -3.07
CA VAL A 78 -0.65 14.29 -3.17
C VAL A 78 -1.25 13.66 -4.43
N ARG A 79 -0.42 13.00 -5.22
CA ARG A 79 -0.86 12.35 -6.46
C ARG A 79 -0.16 11.02 -6.65
N VAL A 80 -0.78 10.14 -7.43
CA VAL A 80 -0.15 8.90 -7.88
C VAL A 80 0.30 9.08 -9.31
N GLU A 81 1.54 8.71 -9.59
CA GLU A 81 2.09 8.72 -10.94
C GLU A 81 3.00 7.51 -11.18
N LYS A 82 3.30 7.26 -12.44
CA LYS A 82 4.25 6.23 -12.83
C LYS A 82 5.66 6.64 -12.39
N SER A 83 6.36 5.75 -11.70
CA SER A 83 7.71 5.99 -11.22
C SER A 83 8.66 6.23 -12.39
N LYS A 84 9.49 7.27 -12.24
CA LYS A 84 10.57 7.56 -13.19
C LYS A 84 11.72 6.55 -13.12
N TYR A 85 11.76 5.74 -12.06
CA TYR A 85 12.79 4.71 -11.85
C TYR A 85 12.39 3.34 -12.39
N GLY A 86 11.17 3.20 -12.93
CA GLY A 86 10.66 1.94 -13.43
C GLY A 86 10.03 1.09 -12.34
N TRP A 87 10.16 -0.23 -12.45
CA TRP A 87 9.59 -1.16 -11.48
C TRP A 87 10.46 -1.29 -10.23
N GLU A 88 9.82 -1.28 -9.06
CA GLU A 88 10.42 -1.75 -7.81
C GLU A 88 9.84 -3.15 -7.52
N ASN A 89 10.59 -4.17 -7.91
CA ASN A 89 10.19 -5.58 -7.86
C ASN A 89 11.16 -6.39 -6.99
N GLY A 90 10.64 -7.31 -6.18
CA GLY A 90 11.48 -8.15 -5.31
C GLY A 90 11.51 -7.65 -3.87
N VAL A 91 12.49 -8.11 -3.09
CA VAL A 91 12.69 -7.66 -1.71
C VAL A 91 13.61 -6.44 -1.69
N HIS A 92 13.15 -5.36 -1.07
CA HIS A 92 13.92 -4.11 -0.93
C HIS A 92 13.89 -3.60 0.51
N ASP A 93 14.96 -2.90 0.89
CA ASP A 93 15.06 -2.20 2.16
C ASP A 93 14.18 -0.93 2.16
N VAL A 94 13.54 -0.67 3.30
CA VAL A 94 12.78 0.55 3.57
C VAL A 94 13.38 1.22 4.79
N THR A 95 13.81 2.46 4.60
CA THR A 95 14.21 3.32 5.72
C THR A 95 12.97 3.99 6.30
N HIS A 96 12.54 3.53 7.48
CA HIS A 96 11.39 4.12 8.16
C HIS A 96 11.68 5.51 8.71
N SER A 97 10.66 6.37 8.70
CA SER A 97 10.75 7.69 9.31
C SER A 97 10.76 7.60 10.84
N ALA A 98 11.52 8.48 11.48
CA ALA A 98 11.57 8.56 12.95
C ALA A 98 10.18 8.87 13.56
N GLN A 99 9.36 9.64 12.85
CA GLN A 99 8.00 9.98 13.29
C GLN A 99 7.09 8.75 13.28
N PHE A 100 7.18 7.88 12.28
CA PHE A 100 6.39 6.65 12.22
C PHE A 100 6.85 5.62 13.26
N THR A 101 8.16 5.38 13.38
CA THR A 101 8.72 4.44 14.36
C THR A 101 8.52 4.86 15.83
N ALA A 102 8.13 6.12 16.08
CA ALA A 102 7.69 6.56 17.41
C ALA A 102 6.37 5.90 17.85
N TYR A 103 5.48 5.54 16.92
CA TYR A 103 4.23 4.84 17.21
C TYR A 103 4.41 3.32 17.34
N PHE A 104 5.45 2.78 16.70
CA PHE A 104 5.74 1.34 16.70
C PHE A 104 7.20 1.11 17.08
N PRO A 105 7.54 1.13 18.39
CA PRO A 105 8.92 0.99 18.86
C PRO A 105 9.63 -0.28 18.40
N LEU A 106 8.87 -1.34 18.12
CA LEU A 106 9.34 -2.60 17.53
C LEU A 106 10.07 -2.44 16.19
N LEU A 107 9.90 -1.30 15.50
CA LEU A 107 10.54 -0.98 14.22
C LEU A 107 11.91 -0.30 14.37
N ARG A 108 12.38 -0.02 15.59
CA ARG A 108 13.61 0.77 15.81
C ARG A 108 14.89 -0.04 15.70
N GLU A 109 14.80 -1.36 15.81
CA GLU A 109 15.96 -2.24 15.96
C GLU A 109 16.24 -3.07 14.70
N GLU A 110 15.34 -3.05 13.71
CA GLU A 110 15.39 -3.93 12.54
C GLU A 110 15.37 -3.14 11.23
N ALA A 111 16.21 -3.57 10.28
CA ALA A 111 16.15 -3.10 8.90
C ALA A 111 14.91 -3.70 8.23
N MET A 112 14.01 -2.85 7.73
CA MET A 112 12.72 -3.28 7.23
C MET A 112 12.83 -3.68 5.77
N ARG A 113 12.59 -4.95 5.48
CA ARG A 113 12.60 -5.51 4.12
C ARG A 113 11.22 -5.96 3.72
N TYR A 114 10.68 -5.32 2.68
CA TYR A 114 9.37 -5.65 2.13
C TYR A 114 9.49 -6.22 0.74
N GLN A 115 8.45 -6.97 0.37
CA GLN A 115 8.27 -7.46 -0.99
C GLN A 115 7.52 -6.40 -1.79
N PHE A 116 7.99 -6.10 -2.99
CA PHE A 116 7.43 -5.08 -3.85
C PHE A 116 7.07 -5.64 -5.22
N VAL A 117 5.94 -5.16 -5.74
CA VAL A 117 5.50 -5.31 -7.13
C VAL A 117 4.73 -4.04 -7.49
N HIS A 118 5.44 -2.98 -7.87
CA HIS A 118 4.78 -1.75 -8.34
C HIS A 118 5.65 -0.97 -9.33
N GLN A 119 4.95 -0.21 -10.18
CA GLN A 119 5.55 0.76 -11.10
C GLN A 119 5.00 2.16 -10.88
N ASP A 120 3.91 2.30 -10.12
CA ASP A 120 3.35 3.59 -9.73
C ASP A 120 3.77 3.92 -8.30
N GLU A 121 3.90 5.20 -7.99
CA GLU A 121 4.29 5.72 -6.69
C GLU A 121 3.41 6.90 -6.26
N VAL A 122 3.28 7.07 -4.94
CA VAL A 122 2.67 8.27 -4.35
C VAL A 122 3.72 9.37 -4.26
N VAL A 123 3.39 10.55 -4.80
CA VAL A 123 4.25 11.73 -4.83
C VAL A 123 3.58 12.89 -4.10
N ALA A 124 4.36 13.57 -3.26
CA ALA A 124 3.91 14.73 -2.50
C ALA A 124 5.09 15.65 -2.20
N ASP A 125 4.89 16.97 -2.33
CA ASP A 125 5.88 17.97 -1.87
C ASP A 125 5.88 18.08 -0.33
N TYR A 126 4.71 17.90 0.28
CA TYR A 126 4.50 17.86 1.72
C TYR A 126 3.25 17.03 2.04
N LEU A 127 3.17 16.53 3.27
CA LEU A 127 1.97 15.87 3.79
C LEU A 127 1.20 16.84 4.70
N PRO A 128 -0.14 16.85 4.67
CA PRO A 128 -0.93 17.71 5.56
C PRO A 128 -0.76 17.29 7.03
N TYR A 129 -1.14 18.18 7.95
CA TYR A 129 -1.04 17.94 9.38
C TYR A 129 -1.72 16.63 9.80
N GLY A 130 -1.03 15.84 10.62
CA GLY A 130 -1.50 14.54 11.10
C GLY A 130 -1.18 13.36 10.18
N TRP A 131 -0.68 13.60 8.97
CA TRP A 131 -0.19 12.56 8.06
C TRP A 131 1.32 12.44 8.10
N LEU A 132 1.80 11.20 8.11
CA LEU A 132 3.20 10.84 8.19
C LEU A 132 3.56 9.91 7.03
N SER A 133 4.75 10.09 6.46
CA SER A 133 5.34 9.04 5.62
C SER A 133 5.88 7.94 6.52
N ILE A 134 5.62 6.69 6.15
CA ILE A 134 6.17 5.51 6.82
C ILE A 134 7.68 5.43 6.61
N GLY A 135 8.16 5.80 5.43
CA GLY A 135 9.55 5.66 5.03
C GLY A 135 9.74 5.77 3.52
N TYR A 136 10.96 5.50 3.09
CA TYR A 136 11.39 5.56 1.69
C TYR A 136 12.34 4.40 1.36
N SER A 137 12.51 4.13 0.06
CA SER A 137 13.61 3.36 -0.50
C SER A 137 14.42 4.23 -1.46
N ASP A 138 15.47 3.68 -2.07
CA ASP A 138 16.24 4.39 -3.10
C ASP A 138 15.41 4.71 -4.36
N MET A 139 14.30 3.99 -4.57
CA MET A 139 13.46 4.05 -5.77
C MET A 139 12.14 4.80 -5.56
N CYS A 140 11.65 4.87 -4.31
CA CYS A 140 10.34 5.45 -3.99
C CYS A 140 10.39 6.25 -2.68
N ALA A 141 9.98 7.51 -2.75
CA ALA A 141 10.06 8.46 -1.63
C ALA A 141 8.99 8.23 -0.54
N ILE A 142 7.88 7.58 -0.89
CA ILE A 142 6.76 7.33 0.02
C ILE A 142 6.38 5.86 -0.08
N GLN A 143 7.00 5.03 0.76
CA GLN A 143 6.71 3.59 0.83
C GLN A 143 5.45 3.26 1.65
N GLY A 144 4.79 4.28 2.15
CA GLY A 144 3.57 4.16 2.92
C GLY A 144 3.17 5.48 3.57
N LEU A 145 1.89 5.58 3.90
CA LEU A 145 1.31 6.71 4.60
C LEU A 145 0.65 6.24 5.90
N PHE A 146 0.75 7.07 6.92
CA PHE A 146 0.20 6.81 8.23
C PHE A 146 -0.50 8.05 8.79
N GLN A 147 -1.74 7.85 9.24
CA GLN A 147 -2.49 8.79 10.05
C GLN A 147 -2.89 8.07 11.34
N PRO A 148 -2.34 8.46 12.51
CA PRO A 148 -2.54 7.74 13.76
C PRO A 148 -4.00 7.41 14.07
N GLY A 149 -4.27 6.13 14.34
CA GLY A 149 -5.62 5.63 14.68
C GLY A 149 -6.61 5.60 13.51
N ARG A 150 -6.22 6.01 12.30
CA ARG A 150 -7.16 6.20 11.18
C ARG A 150 -6.76 5.50 9.89
N VAL A 151 -5.53 5.69 9.42
CA VAL A 151 -5.05 5.15 8.14
C VAL A 151 -3.63 4.61 8.29
N LEU A 152 -3.39 3.40 7.77
CA LEU A 152 -2.06 2.83 7.60
C LEU A 152 -1.97 2.25 6.19
N THR A 153 -0.89 2.51 5.46
CA THR A 153 -0.73 1.97 4.11
C THR A 153 0.70 1.57 3.83
N TYR A 154 0.89 0.52 3.03
CA TYR A 154 2.18 0.12 2.51
C TYR A 154 2.15 0.08 0.99
N GLN A 155 3.19 0.60 0.35
CA GLN A 155 3.38 0.39 -1.09
C GLN A 155 3.82 -1.06 -1.37
N GLY A 156 4.55 -1.67 -0.43
CA GLY A 156 4.93 -3.09 -0.46
C GLY A 156 3.84 -4.03 0.06
N HIS A 157 4.12 -5.32 -0.09
CA HIS A 157 3.24 -6.44 0.19
C HIS A 157 3.76 -7.30 1.35
N PRO A 158 3.52 -6.90 2.62
CA PRO A 158 3.86 -7.77 3.74
C PRO A 158 3.04 -9.08 3.75
N GLU A 159 1.94 -9.13 3.00
CA GLU A 159 1.09 -10.31 2.84
C GLU A 159 1.60 -11.32 1.79
N PHE A 160 2.62 -10.97 1.00
CA PHE A 160 3.18 -11.89 0.01
C PHE A 160 4.16 -12.86 0.67
N ASP A 161 4.27 -14.03 0.06
CA ASP A 161 5.40 -14.91 0.23
C ASP A 161 6.19 -14.99 -1.08
N ARG A 162 7.29 -15.74 -1.02
CA ARG A 162 8.19 -15.96 -2.14
C ARG A 162 7.46 -16.46 -3.39
N ASP A 163 6.55 -17.42 -3.23
CA ASP A 163 5.87 -18.08 -4.34
C ASP A 163 4.90 -17.13 -5.05
N ILE A 164 4.19 -16.30 -4.26
CA ILE A 164 3.34 -15.23 -4.81
C ILE A 164 4.18 -14.24 -5.60
N LEU A 165 5.35 -13.85 -5.09
CA LEU A 165 6.21 -12.87 -5.76
C LEU A 165 6.77 -13.41 -7.08
N TYR A 166 7.20 -14.67 -7.12
CA TYR A 166 7.57 -15.35 -8.38
C TYR A 166 6.42 -15.37 -9.38
N TYR A 167 5.20 -15.70 -8.94
CA TYR A 167 4.02 -15.70 -9.80
C TYR A 167 3.78 -14.32 -10.46
N PHE A 168 3.92 -13.24 -9.69
CA PHE A 168 3.78 -11.89 -10.24
C PHE A 168 4.91 -11.54 -11.22
N MET A 169 6.15 -11.96 -10.95
CA MET A 169 7.24 -11.72 -11.91
C MET A 169 7.03 -12.46 -13.23
N ASP A 170 6.60 -13.72 -13.19
CA ASP A 170 6.26 -14.48 -14.39
C ASP A 170 5.11 -13.84 -15.18
N MET A 171 4.13 -13.28 -14.48
CA MET A 171 3.02 -12.58 -15.11
C MET A 171 3.49 -11.29 -15.80
N LEU A 172 4.33 -10.50 -15.13
CA LEU A 172 4.90 -9.28 -15.70
C LEU A 172 5.76 -9.56 -16.92
N ASP A 173 6.65 -10.55 -16.85
CA ASP A 173 7.49 -11.00 -17.96
C ASP A 173 6.66 -11.43 -19.18
N ARG A 174 5.68 -12.32 -18.98
CA ARG A 174 4.80 -12.79 -20.06
C ARG A 174 3.97 -11.70 -20.70
N SER A 175 3.64 -10.65 -19.96
CA SER A 175 2.91 -9.49 -20.49
C SER A 175 3.81 -8.51 -21.26
N GLY A 176 5.14 -8.66 -21.18
CA GLY A 176 6.11 -7.71 -21.70
C GLY A 176 6.19 -6.41 -20.89
N ALA A 177 5.72 -6.43 -19.64
CA ALA A 177 5.72 -5.26 -18.77
C ALA A 177 7.09 -4.97 -18.15
N ILE A 178 7.95 -5.98 -18.11
CA ILE A 178 9.35 -5.91 -17.69
C ILE A 178 10.23 -6.56 -18.76
N ASP A 179 11.50 -6.15 -18.84
CA ASP A 179 12.49 -6.80 -19.72
C ASP A 179 13.25 -7.95 -19.04
N ASP A 180 14.04 -8.71 -19.82
CA ASP A 180 14.83 -9.85 -19.34
C ASP A 180 15.78 -9.47 -18.18
N VAL A 181 16.28 -8.23 -18.17
CA VAL A 181 17.22 -7.74 -17.15
C VAL A 181 16.48 -7.43 -15.86
N GLU A 182 15.33 -6.74 -15.94
CA GLU A 182 14.44 -6.47 -14.82
C GLU A 182 13.93 -7.78 -14.21
N TYR A 183 13.50 -8.74 -15.03
CA TYR A 183 13.07 -10.06 -14.58
C TYR A 183 14.21 -10.79 -13.84
N ALA A 184 15.38 -10.95 -14.47
CA ALA A 184 16.52 -11.63 -13.86
C ALA A 184 17.02 -10.94 -12.58
N THR A 185 16.92 -9.61 -12.51
CA THR A 185 17.26 -8.84 -11.29
C THR A 185 16.25 -9.11 -10.20
N SER A 186 14.95 -9.04 -10.52
CA SER A 186 13.87 -9.31 -9.57
C SER A 186 14.03 -10.71 -8.97
N LEU A 187 14.28 -11.74 -9.79
CA LEU A 187 14.44 -13.12 -9.30
C LEU A 187 15.56 -13.27 -8.25
N LYS A 188 16.64 -12.49 -8.33
CA LYS A 188 17.73 -12.51 -7.33
C LYS A 188 17.31 -11.86 -6.01
N LEU A 189 16.36 -10.94 -6.04
CA LEU A 189 15.88 -10.22 -4.86
C LEU A 189 14.78 -10.99 -4.12
N ILE A 190 13.97 -11.78 -4.82
CA ILE A 190 12.85 -12.55 -4.24
C ILE A 190 13.29 -13.54 -3.15
N ASP A 191 14.51 -14.08 -3.27
CA ASP A 191 15.03 -15.08 -2.33
C ASP A 191 15.55 -14.49 -1.00
N GLN A 192 15.62 -13.17 -0.87
CA GLN A 192 16.11 -12.53 0.34
C GLN A 192 15.14 -12.68 1.52
N ASP A 193 15.69 -12.64 2.74
CA ASP A 193 14.88 -12.61 3.95
C ASP A 193 14.07 -11.31 4.03
N THR A 194 12.84 -11.42 4.52
CA THR A 194 11.90 -10.31 4.68
C THR A 194 11.58 -10.07 6.14
N THR A 195 11.15 -8.85 6.46
CA THR A 195 10.56 -8.52 7.76
C THR A 195 9.04 -8.45 7.66
N SER A 196 8.43 -9.22 6.76
CA SER A 196 6.98 -9.24 6.53
C SER A 196 6.18 -9.53 7.81
N GLY A 197 6.69 -10.44 8.66
CA GLY A 197 6.06 -10.74 9.95
C GLY A 197 6.00 -9.52 10.88
N LEU A 198 7.05 -8.68 10.88
CA LEU A 198 7.11 -7.47 11.69
C LEU A 198 6.15 -6.41 11.15
N ALA A 199 6.06 -6.23 9.83
CA ALA A 199 5.05 -5.36 9.21
C ALA A 199 3.62 -5.85 9.48
N ALA A 200 3.37 -7.15 9.44
CA ALA A 200 2.08 -7.71 9.81
C ALA A 200 1.73 -7.43 11.28
N GLU A 201 2.71 -7.52 12.20
CA GLU A 201 2.50 -7.14 13.60
C GLU A 201 2.15 -5.65 13.75
N VAL A 202 2.77 -4.76 12.98
CA VAL A 202 2.39 -3.33 12.95
C VAL A 202 0.94 -3.16 12.51
N VAL A 203 0.51 -3.86 11.47
CA VAL A 203 -0.88 -3.81 11.00
C VAL A 203 -1.85 -4.27 12.09
N LEU A 204 -1.54 -5.39 12.76
CA LEU A 204 -2.38 -5.89 13.85
C LEU A 204 -2.47 -4.88 15.00
N LYS A 205 -1.33 -4.32 15.45
CA LYS A 205 -1.32 -3.27 16.48
C LYS A 205 -2.11 -2.05 16.05
N PHE A 206 -1.95 -1.59 14.81
CA PHE A 206 -2.73 -0.47 14.26
C PHE A 206 -4.24 -0.75 14.30
N LEU A 207 -4.67 -1.97 13.97
CA LEU A 207 -6.08 -2.35 14.04
C LEU A 207 -6.61 -2.39 15.48
N GLU A 208 -5.75 -2.63 16.47
CA GLU A 208 -6.10 -2.64 17.90
C GLU A 208 -6.04 -1.26 18.59
N MET A 209 -5.37 -0.26 17.99
CA MET A 209 -5.20 1.10 18.56
C MET A 209 -6.47 1.89 18.83
#